data_AF-A0A2P5BT15-F1
#
_entry.id   AF-A0A2P5BT15-F1
#
_cell.length_a   1.000
_cell.length_b   1.000
_cell.length_c   1.000
_cell.angle_alpha   90.00
_cell.angle_beta   90.00
_cell.angle_gamma   90.00
#
_symmetry.space_group_name_H-M   'P 1'
#
loop_
_entity.id
_entity.type
_entity.pdbx_description
1 polymer ?
#
loop_
_entity_poly.entity_id
_entity_poly.type
_entity_poly.pdbx_seq_one_letter_code
_entity_poly.pdbx_strand_id
1 'polypeptide(L)'
;MSPLMRLVTFLYFLALYSSIHQSVYGSLYSACSVYDNFTSNDPYETNSKELMSYLKYEMNPKKGFVLGSKGQGLNRVHGLALCAIGVSTQACIAWPETFEPRKLELLSNVSRKASRTPRLDATGEFEVDRSVKIFGSPQCTRDLSSYECRKCLDGAISLLKSCCKRQEGARVFT
;
A
#
# COMPACT_ATOMS: atom_id res chain seq x y z
N MET A 1 -31.18 32.86 -19.59
CA MET A 1 -30.94 32.15 -18.30
C MET A 1 -30.43 33.18 -17.30
N SER A 2 -31.11 33.35 -16.16
CA SER A 2 -30.70 34.35 -15.16
C SER A 2 -29.32 34.00 -14.58
N PRO A 3 -28.53 34.99 -14.12
CA PRO A 3 -27.24 34.76 -13.48
C PRO A 3 -27.36 33.84 -12.25
N LEU A 4 -28.50 33.92 -11.55
CA LEU A 4 -28.85 33.01 -10.46
C LEU A 4 -28.94 31.55 -10.92
N MET A 5 -29.55 31.29 -12.08
CA MET A 5 -29.69 29.93 -12.60
C MET A 5 -28.34 29.30 -13.00
N ARG A 6 -27.40 30.11 -13.50
CA ARG A 6 -26.03 29.67 -13.82
C ARG A 6 -25.25 29.29 -12.56
N LEU A 7 -25.38 30.10 -11.51
CA LEU A 7 -24.74 29.84 -10.22
C LEU A 7 -25.23 28.53 -9.60
N VAL A 8 -26.55 28.30 -9.61
CA VAL A 8 -27.16 27.06 -9.08
C VAL A 8 -26.68 25.83 -9.84
N THR A 9 -26.63 25.88 -11.18
CA THR A 9 -26.08 24.76 -11.96
C THR A 9 -24.61 24.50 -11.68
N PHE A 10 -23.79 25.55 -11.55
CA PHE A 10 -22.37 25.40 -11.26
C PHE A 10 -22.12 24.76 -9.88
N LEU A 11 -22.86 25.20 -8.86
CA LEU A 11 -22.79 24.61 -7.52
C LEU A 11 -23.25 23.15 -7.49
N TYR A 12 -24.26 22.80 -8.29
CA TYR A 12 -24.72 21.42 -8.44
C TYR A 12 -23.64 20.53 -9.08
N PHE A 13 -22.95 20.99 -10.13
CA PHE A 13 -21.84 20.24 -10.73
C PHE A 13 -20.63 20.12 -9.79
N LEU A 14 -20.32 21.13 -8.99
CA LEU A 14 -19.28 21.04 -7.95
C LEU A 14 -19.64 20.02 -6.86
N ALA A 15 -20.90 19.99 -6.42
CA ALA A 15 -21.38 19.00 -5.46
C ALA A 15 -21.31 17.57 -6.03
N LEU A 16 -21.73 17.36 -7.29
CA LEU A 16 -21.61 16.07 -7.97
C LEU A 16 -20.15 15.63 -8.16
N TYR A 17 -19.23 16.56 -8.47
CA TYR A 17 -17.81 16.25 -8.59
C TYR A 17 -17.21 15.76 -7.27
N SER A 18 -17.63 16.34 -6.14
CA SER A 18 -17.17 15.92 -4.81
C SER A 18 -17.60 14.49 -4.43
N SER A 19 -18.76 14.04 -4.93
CA SER A 19 -19.24 12.66 -4.71
C SER A 19 -18.53 11.61 -5.56
N ILE A 20 -17.87 11.99 -6.66
CA ILE A 20 -17.10 11.07 -7.52
C ILE A 20 -15.64 10.97 -7.04
N HIS A 21 -15.17 11.94 -6.25
CA HIS A 21 -13.79 12.04 -5.75
C HIS A 21 -13.46 11.16 -4.53
N GLN A 22 -14.17 10.04 -4.34
CA GLN A 22 -13.79 9.00 -3.37
C GLN A 22 -13.21 7.73 -4.03
N SER A 23 -12.96 7.74 -5.34
CA SER A 23 -12.57 6.52 -6.07
C SER A 23 -11.07 6.37 -6.40
N VAL A 24 -10.17 7.25 -5.95
CA VAL A 24 -8.75 7.21 -6.40
C VAL A 24 -7.70 7.36 -5.28
N TYR A 25 -8.09 7.33 -4.00
CA TYR A 25 -7.12 7.21 -2.91
C TYR A 25 -7.15 5.78 -2.35
N GLY A 26 -6.39 4.89 -2.99
CA GLY A 26 -6.03 3.59 -2.43
C GLY A 26 -5.13 3.77 -1.21
N SER A 27 -5.72 4.16 -0.08
CA SER A 27 -5.14 3.94 1.23
C SER A 27 -5.84 2.73 1.82
N LEU A 28 -5.06 1.67 2.06
CA LEU A 28 -5.51 0.36 2.50
C LEU A 28 -6.15 0.46 3.91
N TYR A 29 -7.47 0.67 4.00
CA TYR A 29 -8.21 0.66 5.27
C TYR A 29 -8.36 -0.78 5.76
N SER A 30 -7.78 -1.11 6.92
CA SER A 30 -8.06 -2.38 7.60
C SER A 30 -9.28 -2.21 8.52
N ALA A 31 -10.40 -2.85 8.18
CA ALA A 31 -11.58 -2.91 9.03
C ALA A 31 -11.55 -4.20 9.87
N CYS A 32 -11.69 -4.09 11.19
CA CYS A 32 -11.80 -5.23 12.11
C CYS A 32 -13.11 -5.13 12.90
N SER A 33 -13.81 -6.25 13.11
CA SER A 33 -14.91 -6.28 14.07
C SER A 33 -14.34 -6.09 15.48
N VAL A 34 -14.94 -5.18 16.26
CA VAL A 34 -14.55 -4.93 17.66
C VAL A 34 -15.38 -5.79 18.61
N TYR A 35 -16.58 -6.20 18.18
CA TYR A 35 -17.58 -6.84 19.02
C TYR A 35 -17.57 -8.36 18.93
N ASP A 36 -17.10 -8.92 17.81
CA ASP A 36 -17.13 -10.37 17.54
C ASP A 36 -15.71 -10.95 17.49
N ASN A 37 -14.99 -10.83 18.60
CA ASN A 37 -13.64 -11.40 18.72
C ASN A 37 -13.75 -12.90 19.05
N PHE A 38 -13.04 -13.73 18.29
CA PHE A 38 -12.88 -15.15 18.60
C PHE A 38 -11.81 -15.36 19.68
N THR A 39 -11.93 -16.44 20.46
CA THR A 39 -10.95 -16.82 21.49
C THR A 39 -9.80 -17.64 20.88
N SER A 40 -8.60 -17.57 21.49
CA SER A 40 -7.47 -18.41 21.08
C SER A 40 -7.82 -19.91 21.17
N ASN A 41 -7.45 -20.69 20.15
CA ASN A 41 -7.77 -22.11 19.95
C ASN A 41 -9.23 -22.46 19.62
N ASP A 42 -10.06 -21.49 19.22
CA ASP A 42 -11.39 -21.83 18.70
C ASP A 42 -11.31 -22.41 17.26
N PRO A 43 -12.27 -23.27 16.85
CA PRO A 43 -12.33 -23.80 15.49
C PRO A 43 -12.40 -22.72 14.39
N TYR A 44 -13.03 -21.57 14.66
CA TYR A 44 -13.08 -20.42 13.76
C TYR A 44 -11.69 -19.82 13.51
N GLU A 45 -10.80 -19.73 14.51
CA GLU A 45 -9.39 -19.36 14.32
C GLU A 45 -8.68 -20.28 13.32
N THR A 46 -8.82 -21.60 13.50
CA THR A 46 -8.21 -22.60 12.60
C THR A 46 -8.77 -22.45 11.19
N ASN A 47 -10.09 -22.34 11.05
CA ASN A 47 -10.76 -22.16 9.76
C ASN A 47 -10.33 -20.85 9.07
N SER A 48 -10.10 -19.78 9.84
CA SER A 48 -9.63 -18.49 9.31
C SER A 48 -8.21 -18.58 8.75
N LYS A 49 -7.30 -19.25 9.47
CA LYS A 49 -5.92 -19.52 9.01
C LYS A 49 -5.90 -20.39 7.74
N GLU A 50 -6.71 -21.45 7.71
CA GLU A 50 -6.86 -22.29 6.52
C GLU A 50 -7.41 -21.53 5.32
N LEU A 51 -8.41 -20.67 5.56
CA LEU A 51 -9.01 -19.88 4.50
C LEU A 51 -8.00 -18.90 3.92
N MET A 52 -7.20 -18.25 4.75
CA MET A 52 -6.14 -17.35 4.30
C MET A 52 -5.12 -18.07 3.40
N SER A 53 -4.72 -19.29 3.80
CA SER A 53 -3.82 -20.13 3.01
C SER A 53 -4.45 -20.54 1.66
N TYR A 54 -5.72 -20.96 1.67
CA TYR A 54 -6.48 -21.29 0.46
C TYR A 54 -6.56 -20.10 -0.50
N LEU A 55 -6.95 -18.92 -0.01
CA LEU A 55 -7.04 -17.71 -0.82
C LEU A 55 -5.68 -17.33 -1.41
N LYS A 56 -4.58 -17.46 -0.65
CA LYS A 56 -3.21 -17.20 -1.13
C LYS A 56 -2.80 -18.17 -2.25
N TYR A 57 -3.15 -19.45 -2.13
CA TYR A 57 -2.77 -20.48 -3.11
C TYR A 57 -3.58 -20.42 -4.41
N GLU A 58 -4.88 -20.22 -4.30
CA GLU A 58 -5.80 -20.20 -5.46
C GLU A 58 -5.77 -18.87 -6.23
N MET A 59 -5.12 -17.85 -5.68
CA MET A 59 -5.04 -16.54 -6.28
C MET A 59 -4.41 -16.62 -7.68
N ASN A 60 -5.16 -16.20 -8.70
CA ASN A 60 -4.71 -16.19 -10.08
C ASN A 60 -4.88 -14.77 -10.67
N PRO A 61 -3.80 -14.12 -11.12
CA PRO A 61 -3.88 -12.76 -11.67
C PRO A 61 -4.74 -12.65 -12.93
N LYS A 62 -4.93 -13.75 -13.66
CA LYS A 62 -5.83 -13.77 -14.82
C LYS A 62 -7.30 -13.62 -14.41
N LYS A 63 -7.65 -14.05 -13.19
CA LYS A 63 -9.01 -13.92 -12.65
C LYS A 63 -9.20 -12.64 -11.84
N GLY A 64 -8.12 -12.10 -11.25
CA GLY A 64 -8.14 -10.85 -10.47
C GLY A 64 -8.81 -10.97 -9.09
N PHE A 65 -9.45 -12.09 -8.78
CA PHE A 65 -10.00 -12.36 -7.45
C PHE A 65 -10.18 -13.86 -7.18
N VAL A 66 -10.32 -14.20 -5.91
CA VAL A 66 -10.71 -15.53 -5.43
C VAL A 66 -11.65 -15.41 -4.22
N LEU A 67 -12.69 -16.25 -4.20
CA LEU A 67 -13.64 -16.40 -3.11
C LEU A 67 -13.43 -17.75 -2.44
N GLY A 68 -13.64 -17.85 -1.13
CA GLY A 68 -13.50 -19.10 -0.41
C GLY A 68 -14.28 -19.17 0.89
N SER A 69 -14.45 -20.38 1.39
CA SER A 69 -14.96 -20.62 2.74
C SER A 69 -14.30 -21.84 3.38
N LYS A 70 -14.11 -21.82 4.70
CA LYS A 70 -13.62 -22.94 5.51
C LYS A 70 -14.47 -23.13 6.76
N GLY A 71 -14.52 -24.34 7.29
CA GLY A 71 -15.36 -24.67 8.44
C GLY A 71 -16.83 -24.93 8.10
N GLN A 72 -17.63 -25.18 9.14
CA GLN A 72 -19.05 -25.50 9.07
C GLN A 72 -19.81 -24.84 10.21
N GLY A 73 -21.12 -24.62 10.04
CA GLY A 73 -21.98 -24.01 11.06
C GLY A 73 -21.50 -22.62 11.49
N LEU A 74 -21.53 -22.35 12.80
CA LEU A 74 -21.09 -21.08 13.39
C LEU A 74 -19.60 -20.79 13.19
N ASN A 75 -18.80 -21.82 12.93
CA ASN A 75 -17.36 -21.69 12.72
C ASN A 75 -16.98 -21.51 11.24
N ARG A 76 -17.97 -21.37 10.34
CA ARG A 76 -17.71 -21.20 8.91
C ARG A 76 -17.22 -19.77 8.64
N VAL A 77 -16.04 -19.66 8.04
CA VAL A 77 -15.42 -18.40 7.66
C VAL A 77 -15.56 -18.21 6.16
N HIS A 78 -15.85 -16.98 5.74
CA HIS A 78 -15.92 -16.56 4.34
C HIS A 78 -14.83 -15.53 4.04
N GLY A 79 -14.34 -15.52 2.82
CA GLY A 79 -13.27 -14.60 2.44
C GLY A 79 -13.20 -14.35 0.94
N LEU A 80 -12.67 -13.18 0.62
CA LEU A 80 -12.42 -12.68 -0.72
C LEU A 80 -10.99 -12.14 -0.72
N ALA A 81 -10.18 -12.58 -1.67
CA ALA A 81 -8.91 -11.95 -1.98
C ALA A 81 -8.98 -11.34 -3.37
N LEU A 82 -8.48 -10.11 -3.49
CA LEU A 82 -8.48 -9.31 -4.71
C LEU A 82 -7.05 -9.09 -5.16
N CYS A 83 -6.86 -9.03 -6.48
CA CYS A 83 -5.58 -8.79 -7.10
C CYS A 83 -5.76 -7.90 -8.33
N ALA A 84 -4.88 -6.92 -8.50
CA ALA A 84 -4.93 -6.06 -9.66
C ALA A 84 -4.76 -6.88 -10.95
N ILE A 85 -5.63 -6.67 -11.93
CA ILE A 85 -5.55 -7.37 -13.22
C ILE A 85 -4.30 -6.89 -13.95
N GLY A 86 -3.52 -7.83 -14.49
CA GLY A 86 -2.29 -7.54 -15.25
C GLY A 86 -0.99 -7.62 -14.44
N VAL A 87 -1.06 -7.92 -13.14
CA VAL A 87 0.13 -8.26 -12.34
C VAL A 87 0.52 -9.74 -12.51
N SER A 88 1.76 -10.11 -12.20
CA SER A 88 2.20 -11.52 -12.23
C SER A 88 1.63 -12.31 -11.04
N THR A 89 1.57 -13.65 -11.15
CA THR A 89 1.13 -14.53 -10.04
C THR A 89 2.02 -14.36 -8.83
N GLN A 90 3.32 -14.17 -9.06
CA GLN A 90 4.27 -13.92 -7.98
C GLN A 90 3.98 -12.57 -7.30
N ALA A 91 3.78 -11.48 -8.04
CA ALA A 91 3.46 -10.18 -7.45
C ALA A 91 2.13 -10.19 -6.67
N CYS A 92 1.16 -10.94 -7.18
CA CYS A 92 -0.16 -11.13 -6.59
C CYS A 92 -0.12 -11.86 -5.24
N ILE A 93 0.78 -12.84 -5.11
CA ILE A 93 0.94 -13.70 -3.92
C ILE A 93 1.98 -13.12 -2.94
N ALA A 94 2.95 -12.35 -3.44
CA ALA A 94 4.12 -11.91 -2.69
C ALA A 94 3.97 -10.51 -2.06
N TRP A 95 2.84 -9.82 -2.26
CA TRP A 95 2.48 -8.65 -1.48
C TRP A 95 1.97 -9.12 -0.10
N PRO A 96 2.67 -8.89 1.03
CA PRO A 96 3.79 -7.96 1.32
C PRO A 96 5.18 -8.60 1.59
N GLU A 97 5.37 -9.91 1.44
CA GLU A 97 6.58 -10.65 1.81
C GLU A 97 7.84 -10.29 0.98
N THR A 98 7.72 -10.03 -0.33
CA THR A 98 8.88 -9.64 -1.18
C THR A 98 9.05 -8.14 -1.31
N PHE A 99 7.99 -7.37 -1.04
CA PHE A 99 7.98 -5.92 -1.23
C PHE A 99 8.81 -5.20 -0.16
N GLU A 100 8.68 -5.59 1.11
CA GLU A 100 9.40 -4.97 2.21
C GLU A 100 10.93 -5.02 2.07
N PRO A 101 11.60 -6.16 1.82
CA PRO A 101 13.05 -6.18 1.70
C PRO A 101 13.54 -5.33 0.53
N ARG A 102 12.86 -5.38 -0.63
CA ARG A 102 13.21 -4.57 -1.82
C ARG A 102 13.00 -3.08 -1.59
N LYS A 103 11.92 -2.69 -0.92
CA LYS A 103 11.63 -1.30 -0.54
C LYS A 103 12.75 -0.74 0.35
N LEU A 104 13.16 -1.48 1.38
CA LEU A 104 14.22 -1.04 2.29
C LEU A 104 15.59 -0.96 1.61
N GLU A 105 15.90 -1.91 0.74
CA GLU A 105 17.11 -1.92 -0.07
C GLU A 105 17.17 -0.68 -0.99
N LEU A 106 16.06 -0.39 -1.69
CA LEU A 106 15.94 0.78 -2.56
C LEU A 106 16.19 2.06 -1.76
N LEU A 107 15.44 2.25 -0.66
CA LEU A 107 15.50 3.44 0.19
C LEU A 107 16.91 3.69 0.74
N SER A 108 17.59 2.65 1.21
CA SER A 108 18.97 2.74 1.69
C SER A 108 19.93 3.18 0.57
N ASN A 109 19.78 2.64 -0.63
CA ASN A 109 20.63 2.96 -1.77
C ASN A 109 20.44 4.41 -2.23
N VAL A 110 19.19 4.83 -2.46
CA VAL A 110 18.90 6.20 -2.90
C VAL A 110 19.26 7.23 -1.83
N SER A 111 19.13 6.90 -0.55
CA SER A 111 19.52 7.81 0.54
C SER A 111 21.03 8.01 0.64
N ARG A 112 21.80 6.94 0.45
CA ARG A 112 23.27 7.02 0.33
C ARG A 112 23.70 7.84 -0.88
N LYS A 113 22.99 7.72 -1.99
CA LYS A 113 23.28 8.45 -3.22
C LYS A 113 22.99 9.94 -3.02
N ALA A 114 21.81 10.28 -2.51
CA ALA A 114 21.40 11.67 -2.25
C ALA A 114 22.40 12.38 -1.34
N SER A 115 22.83 11.75 -0.25
CA SER A 115 23.77 12.37 0.69
C SER A 115 25.16 12.68 0.10
N ARG A 116 25.48 12.14 -1.08
CA ARG A 116 26.76 12.30 -1.77
C ARG A 116 26.68 13.19 -3.01
N THR A 117 25.49 13.60 -3.45
CA THR A 117 25.36 14.51 -4.60
C THR A 117 25.49 15.97 -4.14
N PRO A 118 26.04 16.88 -4.97
CA PRO A 118 26.07 18.32 -4.66
C PRO A 118 24.67 18.97 -4.54
N ARG A 119 23.64 18.29 -5.06
CA ARG A 119 22.25 18.71 -4.99
C ARG A 119 21.50 18.11 -3.81
N LEU A 120 22.11 17.17 -3.09
CA LEU A 120 21.54 16.41 -1.99
C LEU A 120 20.22 15.71 -2.33
N ASP A 121 20.09 15.28 -3.57
CA ASP A 121 18.97 14.54 -4.12
C ASP A 121 19.44 13.29 -4.87
N ALA A 122 18.53 12.33 -4.99
CA ALA A 122 18.70 11.18 -5.85
C ALA A 122 17.36 10.60 -6.26
N THR A 123 17.37 9.85 -7.36
CA THR A 123 16.28 8.97 -7.75
C THR A 123 16.85 7.59 -8.06
N GLY A 124 16.06 6.56 -7.81
CA GLY A 124 16.37 5.18 -8.16
C GLY A 124 15.10 4.34 -8.27
N GLU A 125 15.27 3.18 -8.88
CA GLU A 125 14.23 2.18 -9.05
C GLU A 125 14.80 0.79 -8.78
N PHE A 126 13.97 -0.14 -8.32
CA PHE A 126 14.27 -1.57 -8.28
C PHE A 126 13.14 -2.39 -8.89
N GLU A 127 13.51 -3.49 -9.54
CA GLU A 127 12.58 -4.49 -10.01
C GLU A 127 12.24 -5.43 -8.86
N VAL A 128 10.96 -5.46 -8.48
CA VAL A 128 10.44 -6.43 -7.51
C VAL A 128 10.12 -7.75 -8.22
N ASP A 129 9.65 -7.67 -9.46
CA ASP A 129 9.41 -8.79 -10.38
C ASP A 129 9.41 -8.29 -11.84
N ARG A 130 9.30 -9.20 -12.83
CA ARG A 130 9.37 -8.95 -14.30
C ARG A 130 8.48 -7.82 -14.83
N SER A 131 7.47 -7.39 -14.07
CA SER A 131 6.55 -6.31 -14.45
C SER A 131 6.33 -5.25 -13.36
N VAL A 132 6.95 -5.38 -12.18
CA VAL A 132 6.71 -4.48 -11.04
C VAL A 132 7.99 -3.78 -10.64
N LYS A 133 7.98 -2.46 -10.76
CA LYS A 133 9.06 -1.58 -10.32
C LYS A 133 8.65 -0.76 -9.11
N ILE A 134 9.58 -0.59 -8.18
CA ILE A 134 9.48 0.37 -7.07
C ILE A 134 10.40 1.54 -7.35
N PHE A 135 9.95 2.74 -7.02
CA PHE A 135 10.67 4.00 -7.25
C PHE A 135 10.89 4.74 -5.94
N GLY A 136 12.02 5.45 -5.82
CA GLY A 136 12.38 6.20 -4.62
C GLY A 136 13.12 7.49 -4.96
N SER A 137 12.77 8.58 -4.29
CA SER A 137 13.33 9.91 -4.55
C SER A 137 13.54 10.72 -3.27
N PRO A 138 14.62 10.48 -2.51
CA PRO A 138 14.98 11.29 -1.35
C PRO A 138 15.60 12.63 -1.74
N GLN A 139 15.38 13.63 -0.89
CA GLN A 139 15.92 14.98 -1.02
C GLN A 139 16.24 15.54 0.37
N CYS A 140 17.33 16.28 0.48
CA CYS A 140 17.66 17.07 1.66
C CYS A 140 17.67 18.57 1.33
N THR A 141 17.56 19.41 2.35
CA THR A 141 17.79 20.85 2.19
C THR A 141 19.28 21.13 1.96
N ARG A 142 19.58 22.20 1.21
CA ARG A 142 20.94 22.48 0.71
C ARG A 142 21.93 22.98 1.77
N ASP A 143 21.43 23.31 2.95
CA ASP A 143 22.19 23.77 4.11
C ASP A 143 22.85 22.62 4.90
N LEU A 144 22.43 21.38 4.66
CA LEU A 144 22.96 20.22 5.38
C LEU A 144 24.30 19.74 4.81
N SER A 145 25.20 19.28 5.68
CA SER A 145 26.35 18.49 5.27
C SER A 145 25.91 17.12 4.73
N SER A 146 26.81 16.42 4.03
CA SER A 146 26.58 15.04 3.58
C SER A 146 26.24 14.08 4.74
N TYR A 147 26.83 14.30 5.91
CA TYR A 147 26.55 13.49 7.10
C TYR A 147 25.16 13.78 7.67
N GLU A 148 24.79 15.05 7.80
CA GLU A 148 23.49 15.45 8.33
C GLU A 148 22.35 15.07 7.38
N CYS A 149 22.54 15.24 6.07
CA CYS A 149 21.59 14.76 5.07
C CYS A 149 21.40 13.25 5.18
N ARG A 150 22.49 12.48 5.35
CA ARG A 150 22.37 11.03 5.52
C ARG A 150 21.56 10.66 6.77
N LYS A 151 21.88 11.31 7.90
CA LYS A 151 21.18 11.09 9.17
C LYS A 151 19.68 11.43 9.08
N CYS A 152 19.35 12.52 8.40
CA CYS A 152 17.97 12.94 8.14
C CYS A 152 17.21 11.88 7.34
N LEU A 153 17.77 11.41 6.23
CA LEU A 153 17.16 10.39 5.38
C LEU A 153 17.02 9.03 6.09
N ASP A 154 17.99 8.63 6.91
CA ASP A 154 17.86 7.40 7.73
C ASP A 154 16.71 7.53 8.75
N GLY A 155 16.47 8.74 9.30
CA GLY A 155 15.31 9.06 10.12
C GLY A 155 13.98 8.94 9.37
N ALA A 156 13.90 9.51 8.16
CA ALA A 156 12.72 9.38 7.30
C ALA A 156 12.42 7.92 6.94
N ILE A 157 13.45 7.10 6.68
CA ILE A 157 13.29 5.65 6.46
C ILE A 157 12.71 4.96 7.69
N SER A 158 13.12 5.35 8.90
CA SER A 158 12.58 4.80 10.14
C SER A 158 11.07 5.09 10.28
N LEU A 159 10.64 6.30 9.92
CA LEU A 159 9.23 6.67 9.91
C LEU A 159 8.44 5.89 8.84
N LEU A 160 9.01 5.72 7.64
CA LEU A 160 8.40 4.87 6.60
C LEU A 160 8.20 3.43 7.07
N LYS A 161 9.17 2.89 7.83
CA LYS A 161 9.05 1.56 8.45
C LYS A 161 7.93 1.49 9.48
N SER A 162 7.56 2.57 10.17
CA SER A 162 6.50 2.52 11.19
C SER A 162 5.12 2.81 10.60
N CYS A 163 4.99 3.84 9.75
CA CYS A 163 3.70 4.28 9.21
C CYS A 163 3.18 3.43 8.05
N CYS A 164 4.10 2.90 7.24
CA CYS A 164 3.83 2.64 5.83
C CYS A 164 4.33 1.25 5.38
N LYS A 165 4.22 0.25 6.29
CA LYS A 165 4.63 -1.14 6.04
C LYS A 165 3.81 -1.89 5.00
N ARG A 166 2.58 -1.45 4.73
CA ARG A 166 1.65 -2.15 3.82
C ARG A 166 1.02 -1.20 2.80
N GLN A 167 1.71 -0.09 2.52
CA GLN A 167 1.23 0.93 1.59
C GLN A 167 2.00 0.83 0.27
N GLU A 168 1.29 1.01 -0.85
CA GLU A 168 1.86 0.98 -2.21
C GLU A 168 2.82 2.15 -2.45
N GLY A 169 2.62 3.25 -1.72
CA GLY A 169 3.49 4.41 -1.73
C GLY A 169 3.41 5.18 -0.42
N ALA A 170 4.42 6.00 -0.16
CA ALA A 170 4.47 6.87 1.00
C ALA A 170 5.40 8.05 0.75
N ARG A 171 5.14 9.15 1.45
CA ARG A 171 5.99 10.34 1.49
C ARG A 171 6.09 10.81 2.93
N VAL A 172 7.31 11.11 3.35
CA VAL A 172 7.61 11.62 4.69
C VAL A 172 8.50 12.85 4.54
N PHE A 173 8.25 13.85 5.37
CA PHE A 173 9.09 15.03 5.52
C PHE A 173 9.61 15.03 6.95
N THR A 174 10.89 15.37 7.12
CA THR A 174 11.62 15.36 8.39
C THR A 174 12.49 16.58 8.51
#